data_AF-A0A6H1ZJR7-F1
#
_entry.id   AF-A0A6H1ZJR7-F1
#
_cell.length_a   1.000
_cell.length_b   1.000
_cell.length_c   1.000
_cell.angle_alpha   90.00
_cell.angle_beta   90.00
_cell.angle_gamma   90.00
#
_symmetry.space_group_name_H-M   'P 1'
#
loop_
_entity.id
_entity.type
_entity.pdbx_description
1 polymer ?
#
loop_
_entity_poly.entity_id
_entity_poly.type
_entity_poly.pdbx_seq_one_letter_code
_entity_poly.pdbx_strand_id
1 'polypeptide(L)'
;MKMDKRNKVIKIKCYNCSKLFSPFSGREKTSKYCSMKCMGRYRRGKPNGKPKDGKWIKCKICGEEFYEYKYLLGKRKYCSRKCNRLARKGIKQTDEYIKKRVVGRMGYRHSEETIQKISESNTGKIGLRGKDSPSWKGGKSPLNNLIRKSGKMNNWRKSVFKKDSYTCQITKEIGRRLHCHHVVSFKSILNEIKYAYSDGKITFERAMKYNFLWDTDNGITLSKKIHKDKHKLKE
;
A
#
# COMPACT_ATOMS: atom_id res chain seq x y z
N MET A 1 50.26 -51.79 -23.53
CA MET A 1 50.72 -50.40 -23.67
C MET A 1 49.54 -49.49 -24.01
N LYS A 2 48.89 -48.88 -23.01
CA LYS A 2 47.86 -47.86 -23.26
C LYS A 2 48.58 -46.54 -23.48
N MET A 3 48.75 -46.14 -24.74
CA MET A 3 49.30 -44.83 -25.07
C MET A 3 48.33 -43.76 -24.59
N ASP A 4 48.78 -43.00 -23.59
CA ASP A 4 48.14 -41.82 -23.05
C ASP A 4 47.94 -40.79 -24.17
N LYS A 5 46.71 -40.68 -24.70
CA LYS A 5 46.34 -39.65 -25.67
C LYS A 5 46.27 -38.32 -24.91
N ARG A 6 47.44 -37.73 -24.69
CA ARG A 6 47.61 -36.38 -24.13
C ARG A 6 46.63 -35.44 -24.83
N ASN A 7 45.62 -34.98 -24.09
CA ASN A 7 44.66 -33.98 -24.53
C ASN A 7 45.44 -32.78 -25.10
N LYS A 8 45.49 -32.67 -26.43
CA LYS A 8 46.19 -31.57 -27.09
C LYS A 8 45.42 -30.31 -26.77
N VAL A 9 45.92 -29.52 -25.82
CA VAL A 9 45.30 -28.27 -25.40
C VAL A 9 45.35 -27.30 -26.59
N ILE A 10 44.24 -27.21 -27.32
CA ILE A 10 44.09 -26.29 -28.45
C ILE A 10 44.07 -24.88 -27.88
N LYS A 11 45.08 -24.07 -28.21
CA LYS A 11 45.11 -22.64 -27.88
C LYS A 11 44.65 -21.84 -29.09
N ILE A 12 43.63 -21.00 -28.90
CA ILE A 12 43.10 -20.11 -29.94
C ILE A 12 43.29 -18.64 -29.55
N LYS A 13 43.39 -17.76 -30.56
CA LYS A 13 43.60 -16.32 -30.36
C LYS A 13 42.27 -15.61 -30.10
N CYS A 14 42.18 -14.83 -29.01
CA CYS A 14 41.00 -14.02 -28.73
C CYS A 14 40.86 -12.85 -29.72
N TYR A 15 39.67 -12.68 -30.30
CA TYR A 15 39.38 -11.61 -31.27
C TYR A 15 39.39 -10.18 -30.68
N ASN A 16 39.39 -10.04 -29.35
CA ASN A 16 39.39 -8.74 -28.68
C ASN A 16 40.78 -8.31 -28.19
N CYS A 17 41.50 -9.19 -27.51
CA CYS A 17 42.76 -8.85 -26.83
C CYS A 17 43.97 -9.60 -27.40
N SER A 18 43.78 -10.41 -28.44
CA SER A 18 44.83 -11.21 -29.08
C SER A 18 45.52 -12.25 -28.18
N LYS A 19 45.14 -12.38 -26.90
CA LYS A 19 45.67 -13.40 -25.99
C LYS A 19 45.27 -14.80 -26.44
N LEU A 20 46.21 -15.74 -26.37
CA LEU A 20 45.96 -17.17 -26.57
C LEU A 20 45.22 -17.72 -25.35
N PHE A 21 44.15 -18.47 -25.57
CA PHE A 21 43.39 -19.13 -24.51
C PHE A 21 42.92 -20.52 -24.94
N SER A 22 42.68 -21.38 -23.96
CA SER A 22 42.12 -22.71 -24.18
C SER A 22 40.60 -22.64 -24.10
N PRO A 23 39.87 -22.95 -25.19
CA PRO A 23 38.42 -22.99 -25.16
C PRO A 23 37.93 -24.18 -24.33
N PHE A 24 36.69 -24.09 -23.85
CA PHE A 24 36.05 -25.20 -23.15
C PHE A 24 35.88 -26.40 -24.11
N SER A 25 35.98 -27.62 -23.58
CA SER A 25 35.81 -28.85 -24.35
C SER A 25 34.50 -28.84 -25.15
N GLY A 26 34.57 -29.11 -26.45
CA GLY A 26 33.44 -29.05 -27.39
C GLY A 26 33.14 -27.66 -27.99
N ARG A 27 33.91 -26.62 -27.62
CA ARG A 27 33.80 -25.27 -28.19
C ARG A 27 35.05 -24.81 -28.92
N GLU A 28 35.93 -25.73 -29.29
CA GLU A 28 37.23 -25.45 -29.93
C GLU A 28 37.05 -24.70 -31.25
N LYS A 29 36.01 -25.04 -32.02
CA LYS A 29 35.69 -24.41 -33.31
C LYS A 29 34.86 -23.12 -33.18
N THR A 30 34.09 -22.95 -32.11
CA THR A 30 33.12 -21.85 -31.97
C THR A 30 33.59 -20.72 -31.05
N SER A 31 34.56 -20.98 -30.17
CA SER A 31 35.05 -19.99 -29.21
C SER A 31 35.83 -18.88 -29.91
N LYS A 32 35.48 -17.61 -29.64
CA LYS A 32 36.11 -16.43 -30.27
C LYS A 32 36.77 -15.48 -29.26
N TYR A 33 36.45 -15.65 -27.98
CA TYR A 33 36.84 -14.71 -26.92
C TYR A 33 37.30 -15.47 -25.68
N CYS A 34 38.38 -15.00 -25.05
CA CYS A 34 38.91 -15.60 -23.83
C CYS A 34 38.06 -15.33 -22.58
N SER A 35 37.06 -14.43 -22.67
CA SER A 35 36.16 -14.09 -21.56
C SER A 35 34.91 -13.35 -22.04
N MET A 36 33.86 -13.35 -21.21
CA MET A 36 32.67 -12.52 -21.41
C MET A 36 33.02 -11.02 -21.48
N LYS A 37 34.02 -10.57 -20.71
CA LYS A 37 34.53 -9.19 -20.78
C LYS A 37 35.09 -8.87 -22.16
N CYS A 38 35.90 -9.77 -22.75
CA CYS A 38 36.44 -9.60 -24.10
C CYS A 38 35.35 -9.65 -25.18
N MET A 39 34.36 -10.53 -25.03
CA MET A 39 33.20 -10.56 -25.91
C MET A 39 32.41 -9.24 -25.85
N GLY A 40 32.16 -8.72 -24.65
CA GLY A 40 31.45 -7.45 -24.44
C GLY A 40 32.20 -6.25 -25.01
N ARG A 41 33.52 -6.18 -24.82
CA ARG A 41 34.38 -5.14 -25.41
C ARG A 41 34.38 -5.19 -26.93
N TYR A 42 34.54 -6.39 -27.50
CA TYR A 42 34.55 -6.56 -28.97
C TYR A 42 33.22 -6.20 -29.62
N ARG A 43 32.09 -6.47 -28.94
CA ARG A 43 30.75 -6.16 -29.42
C ARG A 43 30.34 -4.70 -29.19
N ARG A 44 31.05 -3.96 -28.33
CA ARG A 44 30.73 -2.56 -28.03
C ARG A 44 30.91 -1.72 -29.30
N GLY A 45 29.87 -0.98 -29.67
CA GLY A 45 29.86 -0.13 -30.87
C GLY A 45 29.68 -0.88 -32.20
N LYS A 46 29.75 -2.23 -32.22
CA LYS A 46 29.41 -3.00 -33.42
C LYS A 46 27.89 -3.15 -33.51
N PRO A 47 27.29 -2.91 -34.70
CA PRO A 47 25.88 -3.21 -34.88
C PRO A 47 25.66 -4.69 -34.58
N ASN A 48 24.72 -5.01 -33.69
CA ASN A 48 24.19 -6.37 -33.63
C ASN A 48 23.70 -6.66 -35.04
N GLY A 49 24.32 -7.62 -35.74
CA GLY A 49 24.15 -7.90 -37.18
C GLY A 49 22.74 -8.31 -37.62
N LYS A 50 21.70 -7.99 -36.85
CA LYS A 50 20.32 -8.02 -37.30
C LYS A 50 20.03 -6.70 -38.02
N PRO A 51 19.63 -6.73 -39.30
CA PRO A 51 19.12 -5.56 -39.99
C PRO A 51 18.04 -4.88 -39.15
N LYS A 52 18.08 -3.55 -39.11
CA LYS A 52 17.01 -2.73 -38.55
C LYS A 52 15.81 -2.81 -39.51
N ASP A 53 14.89 -3.72 -39.26
CA ASP A 53 13.71 -4.03 -40.10
C ASP A 53 12.49 -3.14 -39.81
N GLY A 54 12.69 -2.03 -39.10
CA GLY A 54 11.67 -1.11 -38.63
C GLY A 54 11.45 0.09 -39.54
N LYS A 55 10.65 1.04 -39.05
CA LYS A 55 10.33 2.29 -39.75
C LYS A 55 10.37 3.47 -38.79
N TRP A 56 10.66 4.65 -39.32
CA TRP A 56 10.44 5.90 -38.60
C TRP A 56 8.95 6.22 -38.58
N ILE A 57 8.41 6.49 -37.40
CA ILE A 57 7.00 6.84 -37.20
C ILE A 57 6.89 8.14 -36.40
N LYS A 58 5.83 8.90 -36.65
CA LYS A 58 5.58 10.19 -36.00
C LYS A 58 4.85 10.02 -34.68
N CYS A 59 5.31 10.69 -33.62
CA CYS A 59 4.62 10.69 -32.33
C CYS A 59 3.30 11.45 -32.41
N LYS A 60 2.19 10.84 -31.96
CA LYS A 60 0.86 11.48 -31.93
C LYS A 60 0.68 12.62 -30.91
N ILE A 61 1.72 12.95 -30.14
CA ILE A 61 1.66 14.00 -29.10
C ILE A 61 2.61 15.14 -29.41
N CYS A 62 3.90 14.89 -29.60
CA CYS A 62 4.88 15.95 -29.88
C CYS A 62 5.21 16.11 -31.37
N GLY A 63 4.78 15.18 -32.24
CA GLY A 63 5.10 15.21 -33.66
C GLY A 63 6.53 14.79 -34.01
N GLU A 64 7.41 14.51 -33.04
CA GLU A 64 8.77 14.03 -33.31
C GLU A 64 8.76 12.63 -33.94
N GLU A 65 9.67 12.42 -34.89
CA GLU A 65 9.90 11.13 -35.51
C GLU A 65 10.76 10.24 -34.62
N PHE A 66 10.37 8.97 -34.49
CA PHE A 66 11.15 7.98 -33.76
C PHE A 66 11.13 6.64 -34.48
N TYR A 67 12.26 5.93 -34.42
CA TYR A 67 12.39 4.61 -35.02
C TYR A 67 11.61 3.56 -34.21
N GLU A 68 10.80 2.75 -34.88
CA GLU A 68 10.09 1.63 -34.29
C GLU A 68 10.37 0.33 -35.03
N TYR A 69 10.60 -0.74 -34.26
CA TYR A 69 10.86 -2.07 -34.78
C TYR A 69 9.59 -2.68 -35.39
N LYS A 70 9.77 -3.56 -36.40
CA LYS A 70 8.66 -4.19 -37.12
C LYS A 70 7.60 -4.83 -36.22
N TYR A 71 8.02 -5.54 -35.17
CA TYR A 71 7.13 -6.24 -34.23
C TYR A 71 6.34 -5.31 -33.26
N LEU A 72 6.70 -4.02 -33.21
CA LEU A 72 6.06 -2.98 -32.42
C LEU A 72 5.31 -1.94 -33.27
N LEU A 73 5.45 -1.98 -34.60
CA LEU A 73 4.66 -1.15 -35.51
C LEU A 73 3.16 -1.34 -35.20
N GLY A 74 2.44 -0.22 -35.09
CA GLY A 74 1.02 -0.19 -34.70
C GLY A 74 0.74 -0.30 -33.19
N LYS A 75 1.65 -0.85 -32.39
CA LYS A 75 1.51 -0.98 -30.93
C LYS A 75 1.95 0.28 -30.20
N ARG A 76 3.10 0.85 -30.58
CA ARG A 76 3.60 2.09 -29.98
C ARG A 76 3.17 3.29 -30.81
N LYS A 77 2.61 4.29 -30.13
CA LYS A 77 2.07 5.53 -30.74
C LYS A 77 2.84 6.79 -30.33
N TYR A 78 3.77 6.66 -29.39
CA TYR A 78 4.41 7.79 -28.73
C TYR A 78 5.91 7.59 -28.58
N CYS A 79 6.69 8.65 -28.81
CA CYS A 79 8.15 8.62 -28.76
C CYS A 79 8.67 8.28 -27.35
N SER A 80 7.97 8.72 -26.30
CA SER A 80 8.45 8.62 -24.91
C SER A 80 7.36 8.26 -23.89
N ARG A 81 7.78 7.82 -22.70
CA ARG A 81 6.88 7.61 -21.54
C ARG A 81 6.15 8.90 -21.15
N LYS A 82 6.78 10.06 -21.32
CA LYS A 82 6.18 11.38 -21.08
C LYS A 82 5.01 11.61 -22.03
N CYS A 83 5.22 11.44 -23.34
CA CYS A 83 4.16 11.59 -24.34
C CYS A 83 3.03 10.57 -24.12
N ASN A 84 3.34 9.33 -23.78
CA ASN A 84 2.31 8.34 -23.43
C ASN A 84 1.49 8.77 -22.20
N ARG A 85 2.13 9.30 -21.14
CA ARG A 85 1.43 9.79 -19.95
C ARG A 85 0.52 10.97 -20.28
N LEU A 86 0.99 11.91 -21.11
CA LEU A 86 0.18 13.03 -21.59
C LEU A 86 -1.04 12.54 -22.38
N ALA A 87 -0.84 11.61 -23.31
CA ALA A 87 -1.93 11.02 -24.08
C ALA A 87 -2.99 10.31 -23.22
N ARG A 88 -2.61 9.80 -22.04
CA ARG A 88 -3.53 9.12 -21.11
C ARG A 88 -4.07 10.03 -20.02
N LYS A 89 -3.63 11.29 -19.96
CA LYS A 89 -4.06 12.23 -18.92
C LYS A 89 -5.55 12.52 -19.10
N GLY A 90 -6.34 12.34 -18.04
CA GLY A 90 -7.78 12.58 -18.06
C GLY A 90 -8.64 11.48 -18.71
N ILE A 91 -8.04 10.49 -19.37
CA ILE A 91 -8.78 9.35 -19.91
C ILE A 91 -9.25 8.47 -18.73
N LYS A 92 -10.57 8.40 -18.55
CA LYS A 92 -11.18 7.51 -17.55
C LYS A 92 -11.08 6.05 -18.03
N GLN A 93 -10.87 5.15 -17.08
CA GLN A 93 -10.95 3.72 -17.36
C GLN A 93 -12.40 3.32 -17.64
N THR A 94 -12.61 2.32 -18.48
CA THR A 94 -13.96 1.80 -18.75
C THR A 94 -14.51 1.11 -17.50
N ASP A 95 -15.83 1.13 -17.35
CA ASP A 95 -16.49 0.48 -16.20
C ASP A 95 -16.21 -1.02 -16.16
N GLU A 96 -16.15 -1.67 -17.32
CA GLU A 96 -15.79 -3.09 -17.42
C GLU A 96 -14.38 -3.37 -16.87
N TYR A 97 -13.40 -2.53 -17.21
CA TYR A 97 -12.04 -2.65 -16.69
C TYR A 97 -12.00 -2.45 -15.17
N ILE A 98 -12.73 -1.44 -14.68
CA ILE A 98 -12.82 -1.16 -13.25
C ILE A 98 -13.44 -2.36 -12.51
N LYS A 99 -14.53 -2.93 -13.04
CA LYS A 99 -15.19 -4.12 -12.49
C LYS A 99 -14.25 -5.31 -12.42
N LYS A 100 -13.56 -5.66 -13.52
CA LYS A 100 -12.58 -6.76 -13.55
C LYS A 100 -11.48 -6.57 -12.50
N ARG A 101 -10.95 -5.34 -12.35
CA ARG A 101 -9.92 -5.02 -11.35
C ARG A 101 -10.44 -5.17 -9.92
N VAL A 102 -11.66 -4.72 -9.64
CA VAL A 102 -12.28 -4.83 -8.30
C VAL A 102 -12.51 -6.28 -7.93
N VAL A 103 -13.12 -7.06 -8.83
CA VAL A 103 -13.37 -8.50 -8.63
C VAL A 103 -12.06 -9.25 -8.39
N GLY A 104 -11.02 -8.99 -9.19
CA GLY A 104 -9.72 -9.65 -9.02
C GLY A 104 -8.99 -9.31 -7.71
N ARG A 105 -9.41 -8.26 -6.99
CA ARG A 105 -8.89 -7.93 -5.65
C ARG A 105 -9.85 -8.26 -4.51
N MET A 106 -11.06 -8.72 -4.81
CA MET A 106 -12.03 -9.07 -3.79
C MET A 106 -11.49 -10.25 -2.97
N GLY A 107 -11.44 -10.09 -1.65
CA GLY A 107 -10.89 -11.10 -0.74
C GLY A 107 -9.36 -11.12 -0.64
N TYR A 108 -8.64 -10.33 -1.43
CA TYR A 108 -7.19 -10.21 -1.29
C TYR A 108 -6.83 -9.63 0.10
N ARG A 109 -5.98 -10.34 0.83
CA ARG A 109 -5.43 -9.91 2.12
C ARG A 109 -3.93 -9.77 2.01
N HIS A 110 -3.40 -8.66 2.53
CA HIS A 110 -1.97 -8.49 2.67
C HIS A 110 -1.40 -9.48 3.69
N SER A 111 -0.14 -9.89 3.51
CA SER A 111 0.58 -10.67 4.52
C SER A 111 0.75 -9.87 5.80
N GLU A 112 0.91 -10.55 6.93
CA GLU A 112 1.18 -9.91 8.22
C GLU A 112 2.41 -9.00 8.15
N GLU A 113 3.50 -9.46 7.51
CA GLU A 113 4.69 -8.66 7.27
C GLU A 113 4.39 -7.38 6.48
N THR A 114 3.54 -7.46 5.45
CA THR A 114 3.17 -6.28 4.65
C THR A 114 2.30 -5.32 5.47
N ILE A 115 1.36 -5.85 6.26
CA ILE A 115 0.53 -5.06 7.16
C ILE A 115 1.42 -4.32 8.17
N GLN A 116 2.42 -5.00 8.71
CA GLN A 116 3.37 -4.43 9.65
C GLN A 116 4.18 -3.29 9.02
N LYS A 117 4.77 -3.50 7.83
CA LYS A 117 5.51 -2.45 7.10
C LYS A 117 4.63 -1.23 6.79
N ILE A 118 3.37 -1.44 6.41
CA ILE A 118 2.42 -0.35 6.17
C ILE A 118 2.13 0.41 7.47
N SER A 119 1.91 -0.33 8.57
CA SER A 119 1.64 0.23 9.89
C SER A 119 2.82 1.09 10.38
N GLU A 120 4.03 0.56 10.33
CA GLU A 120 5.27 1.26 10.69
C GLU A 120 5.45 2.51 9.85
N SER A 121 5.27 2.41 8.53
CA SER A 121 5.38 3.57 7.64
C SER A 121 4.34 4.65 7.94
N ASN A 122 3.17 4.30 8.46
CA ASN A 122 2.10 5.26 8.77
C ASN A 122 2.18 5.80 10.21
N THR A 123 2.86 5.09 11.10
CA THR A 123 3.03 5.49 12.50
C THR A 123 3.96 6.69 12.57
N GLY A 124 3.56 7.73 13.31
CA GLY A 124 4.37 8.95 13.50
C GLY A 124 4.36 9.95 12.33
N LYS A 125 3.69 9.67 11.21
CA LYS A 125 3.52 10.66 10.13
C LYS A 125 2.63 11.82 10.55
N ILE A 126 3.27 12.94 10.90
CA ILE A 126 2.69 14.27 11.09
C ILE A 126 2.16 14.70 9.71
N GLY A 127 0.84 14.77 9.52
CA GLY A 127 0.25 15.06 8.19
C GLY A 127 -0.95 14.20 7.79
N LEU A 128 -1.32 13.18 8.56
CA LEU A 128 -2.52 12.37 8.27
C LEU A 128 -3.68 12.62 9.25
N ARG A 129 -3.52 13.53 10.20
CA ARG A 129 -4.50 13.79 11.27
C ARG A 129 -4.63 15.27 11.55
N GLY A 130 -5.79 15.65 12.11
CA GLY A 130 -6.04 17.01 12.56
C GLY A 130 -5.88 18.03 11.44
N LYS A 131 -5.27 19.17 11.78
CA LYS A 131 -5.05 20.30 10.86
C LYS A 131 -4.06 20.00 9.73
N ASP A 132 -3.18 19.03 9.94
CA ASP A 132 -2.13 18.69 8.98
C ASP A 132 -2.61 17.69 7.92
N SER A 133 -3.84 17.17 8.05
CA SER A 133 -4.42 16.28 7.03
C SER A 133 -4.73 17.05 5.74
N PRO A 134 -4.37 16.54 4.53
CA PRO A 134 -4.77 17.13 3.26
C PRO A 134 -6.29 17.25 3.08
N SER A 135 -7.05 16.48 3.86
CA SER A 135 -8.51 16.48 3.86
C SER A 135 -9.12 17.39 4.94
N TRP A 136 -8.31 18.12 5.71
CA TRP A 136 -8.78 18.99 6.77
C TRP A 136 -9.58 20.16 6.20
N LYS A 137 -10.79 20.35 6.72
CA LYS A 137 -11.72 21.42 6.32
C LYS A 137 -12.00 22.38 7.47
N GLY A 138 -10.97 22.79 8.22
CA GLY A 138 -11.11 23.75 9.32
C GLY A 138 -11.81 23.22 10.58
N GLY A 139 -11.69 21.92 10.88
CA GLY A 139 -12.21 21.36 12.15
C GLY A 139 -13.74 21.20 12.23
N LYS A 140 -14.44 21.11 11.10
CA LYS A 140 -15.91 20.93 11.01
C LYS A 140 -16.50 19.71 11.73
N SER A 141 -15.68 18.78 12.22
CA SER A 141 -16.14 17.58 12.92
C SER A 141 -16.66 17.94 14.32
N PRO A 142 -17.93 17.64 14.67
CA PRO A 142 -18.45 17.91 16.01
C PRO A 142 -17.63 17.22 17.11
N LEU A 143 -17.48 17.87 18.26
CA LEU A 143 -16.69 17.36 19.39
C LEU A 143 -17.10 15.95 19.82
N ASN A 144 -18.42 15.70 19.94
CA ASN A 144 -18.95 14.38 20.30
C ASN A 144 -18.49 13.28 19.33
N ASN A 145 -18.41 13.60 18.04
CA ASN A 145 -17.92 12.66 17.03
C ASN A 145 -16.42 12.41 17.17
N LEU A 146 -15.63 13.45 17.48
CA LEU A 146 -14.19 13.31 17.72
C LEU A 146 -13.93 12.39 18.92
N ILE A 147 -14.63 12.62 20.05
CA ILE A 147 -14.50 11.80 21.26
C ILE A 147 -14.91 10.34 20.97
N ARG A 148 -16.05 10.12 20.30
CA ARG A 148 -16.57 8.77 20.02
C ARG A 148 -15.75 7.96 19.01
N LYS A 149 -15.00 8.64 18.13
CA LYS A 149 -14.10 8.05 17.13
C LYS A 149 -12.65 7.96 17.61
N SER A 150 -12.36 8.41 18.84
CA SER A 150 -11.01 8.38 19.37
C SER A 150 -10.51 6.95 19.65
N GLY A 151 -9.19 6.78 19.68
CA GLY A 151 -8.57 5.52 20.09
C GLY A 151 -8.90 5.17 21.54
N LYS A 152 -8.96 6.16 22.44
CA LYS A 152 -9.30 5.96 23.85
C LYS A 152 -10.71 5.40 24.02
N MET A 153 -11.68 5.89 23.25
CA MET A 153 -13.03 5.33 23.21
C MET A 153 -13.06 3.89 22.70
N ASN A 154 -12.27 3.55 21.68
CA ASN A 154 -12.17 2.17 21.21
C ASN A 154 -11.60 1.25 22.30
N ASN A 155 -10.54 1.69 22.98
CA ASN A 155 -9.93 0.93 24.07
C ASN A 155 -10.88 0.76 25.25
N TRP A 156 -11.56 1.83 25.67
CA TRP A 156 -12.57 1.77 26.73
C TRP A 156 -13.67 0.75 26.40
N ARG A 157 -14.22 0.76 25.18
CA ARG A 157 -15.24 -0.24 24.77
C ARG A 157 -14.69 -1.66 24.86
N LYS A 158 -13.47 -1.90 24.39
CA LYS A 158 -12.83 -3.23 24.50
C LYS A 158 -12.68 -3.66 25.95
N SER A 159 -12.28 -2.76 26.84
CA SER A 159 -12.16 -3.06 28.27
C SER A 159 -13.52 -3.40 28.90
N VAL A 160 -14.58 -2.64 28.59
CA VAL A 160 -15.94 -2.92 29.07
C VAL A 160 -16.44 -4.27 28.54
N PHE A 161 -16.27 -4.55 27.25
CA PHE A 161 -16.64 -5.86 26.69
C PHE A 161 -15.87 -7.01 27.33
N LYS A 162 -14.56 -6.83 27.59
CA LYS A 162 -13.75 -7.85 28.27
C LYS A 162 -14.21 -8.07 29.71
N LYS A 163 -14.50 -7.00 30.46
CA LYS A 163 -15.05 -7.05 31.83
C LYS A 163 -16.35 -7.85 31.87
N ASP A 164 -17.21 -7.60 30.89
CA ASP A 164 -18.54 -8.21 30.79
C ASP A 164 -18.53 -9.56 30.06
N SER A 165 -17.35 -10.15 29.83
CA SER A 165 -17.17 -11.42 29.09
C SER A 165 -17.93 -11.47 27.77
N TYR A 166 -17.95 -10.34 27.04
CA TYR A 166 -18.67 -10.18 25.77
C TYR A 166 -20.14 -10.62 25.84
N THR A 167 -20.78 -10.34 26.98
CA THR A 167 -22.14 -10.77 27.29
C THR A 167 -23.01 -9.56 27.61
N CYS A 168 -24.23 -9.52 27.06
CA CYS A 168 -25.19 -8.49 27.47
C CYS A 168 -25.52 -8.66 28.96
N GLN A 169 -25.32 -7.61 29.75
CA GLN A 169 -25.51 -7.70 31.20
C GLN A 169 -26.98 -7.77 31.64
N ILE A 170 -27.91 -7.42 30.75
CA ILE A 170 -29.36 -7.51 30.98
C ILE A 170 -29.92 -8.85 30.46
N THR A 171 -29.75 -9.15 29.16
CA THR A 171 -30.35 -10.36 28.54
C THR A 171 -29.50 -11.61 28.65
N LYS A 172 -28.25 -11.49 29.12
CA LYS A 172 -27.25 -12.57 29.21
C LYS A 172 -26.88 -13.24 27.87
N GLU A 173 -27.24 -12.61 26.75
CA GLU A 173 -26.88 -13.08 25.42
C GLU A 173 -25.39 -12.83 25.11
N ILE A 174 -24.70 -13.86 24.62
CA ILE A 174 -23.26 -13.84 24.29
C ILE A 174 -23.04 -13.57 22.80
N GLY A 175 -22.00 -12.79 22.45
CA GLY A 175 -21.43 -12.75 21.08
C GLY A 175 -22.31 -12.16 19.97
N ARG A 176 -23.43 -11.51 20.31
CA ARG A 176 -24.33 -10.83 19.34
C ARG A 176 -23.82 -9.43 18.96
N ARG A 177 -24.63 -8.67 18.21
CA ARG A 177 -24.44 -7.22 17.98
C ARG A 177 -24.56 -6.46 19.33
N LEU A 178 -23.45 -6.39 20.06
CA LEU A 178 -23.34 -5.74 21.37
C LEU A 178 -22.88 -4.28 21.22
N HIS A 179 -23.28 -3.45 22.18
CA HIS A 179 -22.90 -2.06 22.30
C HIS A 179 -22.55 -1.74 23.76
N CYS A 180 -21.48 -0.97 23.98
CA CYS A 180 -21.22 -0.38 25.29
C CYS A 180 -22.13 0.83 25.49
N HIS A 181 -22.83 0.86 26.62
CA HIS A 181 -23.57 2.00 27.12
C HIS A 181 -22.82 2.64 28.27
N HIS A 182 -22.81 3.97 28.35
CA HIS A 182 -22.41 4.67 29.57
C HIS A 182 -23.57 4.67 30.55
N VAL A 183 -23.36 4.21 31.79
CA VAL A 183 -24.41 4.14 32.83
C VAL A 183 -24.89 5.55 33.17
N VAL A 184 -23.95 6.41 33.59
CA VAL A 184 -24.14 7.87 33.60
C VAL A 184 -24.03 8.38 32.18
N SER A 185 -25.02 9.15 31.72
CA SER A 185 -25.11 9.48 30.29
C SER A 185 -23.88 10.25 29.80
N PHE A 186 -23.43 9.93 28.59
CA PHE A 186 -22.33 10.65 27.94
C PHE A 186 -22.55 12.17 27.93
N LYS A 187 -23.81 12.62 27.78
CA LYS A 187 -24.18 14.05 27.81
C LYS A 187 -23.99 14.66 29.20
N SER A 188 -24.39 13.96 30.26
CA SER A 188 -24.22 14.40 31.65
C SER A 188 -22.74 14.59 31.98
N ILE A 189 -21.90 13.62 31.62
CA ILE A 189 -20.45 13.68 31.86
C ILE A 189 -19.83 14.87 31.11
N LEU A 190 -20.25 15.14 29.87
CA LEU A 190 -19.77 16.32 29.15
C LEU A 190 -20.18 17.63 29.82
N ASN A 191 -21.38 17.69 30.41
CA ASN A 191 -21.81 18.85 31.19
C ASN A 191 -20.98 18.99 32.47
N GLU A 192 -20.63 17.90 33.15
CA GLU A 192 -19.74 17.95 34.32
C GLU A 192 -18.36 18.51 33.95
N ILE A 193 -17.81 18.10 32.80
CA ILE A 193 -16.55 18.67 32.28
C ILE A 193 -16.69 20.19 32.05
N LYS A 194 -17.87 20.66 31.63
CA LYS A 194 -18.12 22.10 31.45
C LYS A 194 -17.91 22.88 32.75
N TYR A 195 -18.42 22.38 33.87
CA TYR A 195 -18.36 23.05 35.18
C TYR A 195 -17.05 22.80 35.93
N ALA A 196 -16.30 21.75 35.56
CA ALA A 196 -15.01 21.45 36.16
C ALA A 196 -13.89 22.46 35.81
N TYR A 197 -14.11 23.34 34.82
CA TYR A 197 -13.12 24.33 34.39
C TYR A 197 -13.74 25.74 34.38
N SER A 198 -12.96 26.72 34.83
CA SER A 198 -13.41 28.11 35.03
C SER A 198 -13.88 28.83 33.76
N ASP A 199 -13.39 28.44 32.59
CA ASP A 199 -13.78 29.02 31.30
C ASP A 199 -15.03 28.37 30.67
N GLY A 200 -15.62 27.35 31.32
CA GLY A 200 -16.82 26.69 30.84
C GLY A 200 -16.67 25.92 29.52
N LYS A 201 -15.44 25.68 29.02
CA LYS A 201 -15.23 25.09 27.69
C LYS A 201 -15.07 23.56 27.75
N ILE A 202 -15.82 22.86 26.90
CA ILE A 202 -15.61 21.42 26.68
C ILE A 202 -14.70 21.26 25.47
N THR A 203 -13.45 20.83 25.68
CA THR A 203 -12.52 20.55 24.59
C THR A 203 -12.23 19.06 24.47
N PHE A 204 -11.68 18.64 23.33
CA PHE A 204 -11.31 17.26 23.11
C PHE A 204 -10.26 16.80 24.13
N GLU A 205 -9.27 17.64 24.41
CA GLU A 205 -8.18 17.35 25.35
C GLU A 205 -8.70 17.17 26.76
N ARG A 206 -9.63 18.02 27.21
CA ARG A 206 -10.26 17.91 28.53
C ARG A 206 -11.08 16.63 28.65
N ALA A 207 -11.89 16.30 27.64
CA ALA A 207 -12.61 15.04 27.61
C ALA A 207 -11.67 13.82 27.62
N MET A 208 -10.51 13.88 26.94
CA MET A 208 -9.53 12.79 26.99
C MET A 208 -8.89 12.63 28.38
N LYS A 209 -8.78 13.70 29.17
CA LYS A 209 -8.21 13.67 30.53
C LYS A 209 -9.23 13.39 31.64
N TYR A 210 -10.52 13.55 31.37
CA TYR A 210 -11.56 13.35 32.38
C TYR A 210 -11.79 11.86 32.67
N ASN A 211 -11.31 11.38 33.81
CA ASN A 211 -11.26 9.94 34.12
C ASN A 211 -12.63 9.25 34.09
N PHE A 212 -13.66 9.88 34.66
CA PHE A 212 -14.99 9.27 34.77
C PHE A 212 -15.66 8.96 33.42
N LEU A 213 -15.27 9.67 32.34
CA LEU A 213 -15.72 9.36 30.99
C LEU A 213 -15.20 8.00 30.47
N TRP A 214 -14.05 7.58 31.00
CA TRP A 214 -13.30 6.39 30.60
C TRP A 214 -13.29 5.31 31.68
N ASP A 215 -14.06 5.51 32.73
CA ASP A 215 -14.22 4.52 33.78
C ASP A 215 -14.98 3.31 33.23
N THR A 216 -14.41 2.12 33.42
CA THR A 216 -15.04 0.87 33.00
C THR A 216 -16.28 0.54 33.82
N ASP A 217 -16.39 1.03 35.05
CA ASP A 217 -17.55 0.78 35.92
C ASP A 217 -18.75 1.64 35.50
N ASN A 218 -18.48 2.78 34.89
CA ASN A 218 -19.48 3.56 34.16
C ASN A 218 -19.82 2.97 32.78
N GLY A 219 -19.29 1.80 32.44
CA GLY A 219 -19.56 1.08 31.21
C GLY A 219 -20.33 -0.22 31.43
N ILE A 220 -21.34 -0.46 30.60
CA ILE A 220 -22.10 -1.71 30.58
C ILE A 220 -22.33 -2.21 29.15
N THR A 221 -22.16 -3.52 28.95
CA THR A 221 -22.40 -4.20 27.67
C THR A 221 -23.86 -4.55 27.51
N LEU A 222 -24.48 -4.03 26.44
CA LEU A 222 -25.89 -4.24 26.13
C LEU A 222 -26.07 -4.80 24.72
N SER A 223 -27.10 -5.63 24.51
CA SER A 223 -27.52 -6.01 23.16
C SER A 223 -28.05 -4.79 22.41
N LYS A 224 -27.96 -4.78 21.07
CA LYS A 224 -28.42 -3.65 20.24
C LYS A 224 -29.86 -3.21 20.54
N LYS A 225 -30.76 -4.17 20.81
CA LYS A 225 -32.17 -3.89 21.14
C LYS A 225 -32.24 -3.11 22.46
N ILE A 226 -31.70 -3.67 23.53
CA ILE A 226 -31.71 -3.06 24.86
C ILE A 226 -30.98 -1.72 24.88
N HIS A 227 -29.84 -1.61 24.20
CA HIS A 227 -29.11 -0.36 24.07
C HIS A 227 -29.96 0.73 23.41
N LYS A 228 -30.72 0.40 22.35
CA LYS A 228 -31.62 1.34 21.69
C LYS A 228 -32.75 1.77 22.62
N ASP A 229 -33.36 0.83 23.33
CA ASP A 229 -34.46 1.11 24.25
C ASP A 229 -34.01 2.02 25.40
N LYS A 230 -32.78 1.83 25.92
CA LYS A 230 -32.19 2.71 26.94
C LYS A 230 -31.95 4.15 26.48
N HIS A 231 -31.75 4.41 25.18
CA HIS A 231 -31.65 5.78 24.67
C HIS A 231 -33.02 6.43 24.51
N LYS A 232 -34.05 5.67 24.12
CA LYS A 232 -35.42 6.19 23.99
C LYS A 232 -36.07 6.59 25.31
N LEU A 233 -35.68 5.96 26.41
CA LEU A 233 -36.21 6.26 27.75
C LEU A 233 -35.55 7.47 28.42
N LYS A 234 -34.52 8.06 27.79
CA LYS A 234 -33.73 9.18 28.33
C LYS A 234 -33.86 10.47 27.49
N GLU A 235 -34.69 10.45 26.44
CA GLU A 235 -35.12 11.62 25.66
C GLU A 235 -36.49 12.08 26.15
#